data_AF-A0A951ZKB5-F1
#
_entry.id   AF-A0A951ZKB5-F1
#
_cell.length_a   1.000
_cell.length_b   1.000
_cell.length_c   1.000
_cell.angle_alpha   90.00
_cell.angle_beta   90.00
_cell.angle_gamma   90.00
#
_symmetry.space_group_name_H-M   'P 1'
#
loop_
_entity.id
_entity.type
_entity.pdbx_description
1 polymer ?
#
loop_
_entity_poly.entity_id
_entity_poly.type
_entity_poly.pdbx_seq_one_letter_code
_entity_poly.pdbx_strand_id
1 'polypeptide(L)' 'MNTSMLDYVKTILGKVSFDIKLFKKEFEKALKVLMPEEVNELISWMKSHFDGQPVLKVLEAY' A
#
# COMPACT_ATOMS: atom_id res chain seq x y z
N MET A 1 5.06 17.03 13.08
CA MET A 1 4.68 15.61 12.96
C MET A 1 5.74 14.94 12.12
N ASN A 2 6.50 13.98 12.68
CA ASN A 2 7.40 13.15 11.89
C ASN A 2 6.54 12.08 11.20
N THR A 3 6.20 12.31 9.94
CA THR A 3 5.56 11.28 9.11
C THR A 3 6.60 10.23 8.73
N SER A 4 6.44 9.01 9.24
CA SER A 4 7.23 7.84 8.83
C SER A 4 6.97 7.52 7.36
N MET A 5 7.92 6.84 6.73
CA MET A 5 7.81 6.45 5.32
C MET A 5 6.56 5.59 5.06
N LEU A 6 6.21 4.70 6.01
CA LEU A 6 4.97 3.94 5.98
C LEU A 6 3.71 4.82 5.95
N ASP A 7 3.65 5.90 6.74
CA ASP A 7 2.47 6.79 6.79
C ASP A 7 2.29 7.59 5.49
N TYR A 8 3.43 8.04 4.92
CA TYR A 8 3.45 8.64 3.60
C TYR A 8 2.91 7.66 2.54
N VAL A 9 3.41 6.42 2.53
CA VAL A 9 2.93 5.39 1.59
C VAL A 9 1.44 5.12 1.75
N LYS A 10 0.94 4.96 2.98
CA LYS A 10 -0.49 4.75 3.26
C LYS A 10 -1.34 5.88 2.70
N THR A 11 -0.89 7.12 2.86
CA THR A 11 -1.58 8.31 2.31
C THR A 11 -1.60 8.30 0.78
N ILE A 12 -0.48 7.99 0.14
CA ILE A 12 -0.40 7.92 -1.33
C ILE A 12 -1.30 6.81 -1.86
N LEU A 13 -1.21 5.59 -1.31
CA LEU A 13 -2.04 4.45 -1.70
C LEU A 13 -3.54 4.72 -1.49
N GLY A 14 -3.91 5.35 -0.37
CA GLY A 14 -5.28 5.80 -0.14
C GLY A 14 -5.77 6.75 -1.23
N LYS A 15 -4.93 7.72 -1.64
CA LYS A 15 -5.28 8.68 -2.70
C LYS A 15 -5.40 8.05 -4.08
N VAL A 16 -4.60 7.04 -4.40
CA VAL A 16 -4.62 6.39 -5.73
C VAL A 16 -5.48 5.13 -5.78
N SER A 17 -6.19 4.80 -4.70
CA SER A 17 -7.03 3.60 -4.58
C SER A 17 -8.17 3.50 -5.61
N PHE A 18 -8.56 4.62 -6.24
CA PHE A 18 -9.56 4.63 -7.30
C PHE A 18 -9.06 4.06 -8.63
N ASP A 19 -7.75 4.02 -8.88
CA ASP A 19 -7.16 3.49 -10.13
C ASP A 19 -6.24 2.31 -9.83
N ILE A 20 -6.68 1.11 -10.17
CA ILE A 20 -5.96 -0.15 -9.87
C ILE A 20 -4.57 -0.18 -10.52
N LYS A 21 -4.41 0.40 -11.74
CA LYS A 21 -3.12 0.38 -12.44
C LYS A 21 -2.13 1.32 -11.77
N LEU A 22 -2.58 2.50 -11.35
CA LEU A 22 -1.78 3.46 -10.61
C LEU A 22 -1.46 2.95 -9.20
N PHE A 23 -2.45 2.39 -8.51
CA PHE A 23 -2.29 1.78 -7.19
C PHE A 23 -1.21 0.71 -7.20
N LYS A 24 -1.24 -0.21 -8.18
CA LYS A 24 -0.20 -1.23 -8.34
C LYS A 24 1.20 -0.61 -8.47
N LYS A 25 1.35 0.43 -9.32
CA LYS A 25 2.64 1.11 -9.51
C LYS A 25 3.16 1.76 -8.22
N GLU A 26 2.29 2.43 -7.46
CA GLU A 26 2.69 3.07 -6.21
C GLU A 26 2.96 2.03 -5.11
N PHE A 27 2.24 0.91 -5.10
CA PHE A 27 2.51 -0.21 -4.20
C PHE A 27 3.88 -0.84 -4.49
N GLU A 28 4.22 -1.10 -5.75
CA GLU A 28 5.54 -1.60 -6.15
C GLU A 28 6.68 -0.64 -5.76
N LYS A 29 6.43 0.68 -5.77
CA LYS A 29 7.40 1.66 -5.26
C LYS A 29 7.52 1.59 -3.75
N ALA A 30 6.40 1.48 -3.03
CA ALA A 30 6.39 1.36 -1.59
C ALA A 30 7.22 0.16 -1.12
N LEU A 31 7.08 -1.00 -1.77
CA LEU A 31 7.86 -2.20 -1.47
C LEU A 31 9.37 -2.01 -1.61
N LYS A 32 9.83 -1.08 -2.46
CA LYS A 32 11.26 -0.78 -2.65
C LYS A 32 11.82 0.22 -1.64
N VAL A 33 10.95 1.01 -1.02
CA VAL A 33 11.34 2.11 -0.13
C VAL A 33 11.16 1.74 1.34
N LEU A 34 10.18 0.88 1.65
CA LEU A 34 9.87 0.45 3.01
C LEU A 34 10.80 -0.66 3.49
N MET A 35 11.06 -0.69 4.80
CA MET A 35 11.73 -1.83 5.43
C MET A 35 10.84 -3.07 5.43
N PRO A 36 11.40 -4.29 5.51
CA PRO A 36 10.62 -5.53 5.51
C PRO A 36 9.53 -5.58 6.60
N GLU A 37 9.81 -5.02 7.78
CA GLU A 37 8.84 -4.87 8.87
C GLU A 37 7.69 -3.94 8.50
N GLU A 38 7.99 -2.77 7.92
CA GLU A 38 7.00 -1.80 7.46
C GLU A 38 6.15 -2.35 6.31
N VAL A 39 6.72 -3.19 5.43
CA VAL A 39 5.98 -3.88 4.37
C VAL A 39 4.94 -4.83 4.97
N ASN A 40 5.28 -5.59 6.00
CA ASN A 40 4.33 -6.48 6.67
C ASN A 40 3.18 -5.67 7.32
N GLU A 41 3.51 -4.55 7.96
CA GLU A 41 2.50 -3.63 8.49
C GLU A 41 1.63 -3.01 7.40
N LEU A 42 2.23 -2.64 6.25
CA LEU A 42 1.51 -2.10 5.11
C LEU A 42 0.50 -3.11 4.57
N ILE A 43 0.90 -4.37 4.39
CA ILE A 43 0.04 -5.44 3.88
C ILE A 43 -1.13 -5.69 4.84
N SER A 44 -0.86 -5.73 6.15
CA SER A 44 -1.91 -5.87 7.17
C SER A 44 -2.91 -4.71 7.13
N TRP A 45 -2.40 -3.48 7.04
CA TRP A 45 -3.22 -2.29 6.89
C TRP A 45 -4.04 -2.32 5.59
N MET A 46 -3.46 -2.72 4.46
CA MET A 46 -4.18 -2.82 3.19
C MET A 46 -5.34 -3.81 3.27
N LYS A 47 -5.11 -5.00 3.84
CA LYS A 47 -6.17 -6.01 4.05
C LYS A 47 -7.34 -5.45 4.87
N SER A 48 -7.04 -4.67 5.91
CA SER A 48 -8.08 -4.05 6.74
C SER A 48 -8.74 -2.82 6.11
N HIS A 49 -8.00 -2.01 5.35
CA HIS A 49 -8.46 -0.71 4.85
C HIS A 49 -9.16 -0.81 3.49
N PHE A 50 -8.73 -1.77 2.66
CA PHE A 50 -9.27 -2.03 1.34
C PHE A 50 -10.09 -3.32 1.29
N ASP A 51 -10.59 -3.79 2.43
CA ASP A 51 -11.44 -4.99 2.50
C ASP A 51 -12.60 -4.89 1.48
N GLY A 52 -12.80 -5.96 0.70
CA GLY A 52 -13.79 -6.00 -0.37
C GLY A 52 -13.48 -5.17 -1.63
N GLN A 53 -12.34 -4.47 -1.70
CA GLN A 53 -11.97 -3.68 -2.89
C GLN A 53 -11.13 -4.50 -3.89
N PRO A 54 -11.29 -4.27 -5.20
CA PRO A 54 -10.53 -4.98 -6.23
C PRO A 54 -9.02 -4.67 -6.18
N VAL A 55 -8.62 -3.60 -5.48
CA VAL A 55 -7.21 -3.24 -5.29
C VAL A 55 -6.44 -4.31 -4.51
N LEU A 56 -7.10 -5.12 -3.66
CA LEU A 56 -6.44 -6.18 -2.88
C LEU A 56 -5.85 -7.28 -3.75
N LYS A 57 -6.34 -7.45 -4.99
CA LYS A 57 -5.78 -8.42 -5.94
C LYS A 57 -4.30 -8.15 -6.27
N VAL A 58 -3.81 -6.93 -6.03
CA VAL A 58 -2.38 -6.64 -6.19
C VAL A 58 -1.50 -7.39 -5.19
N LEU A 59 -2.07 -7.80 -4.05
CA LEU A 59 -1.38 -8.61 -3.04
C LEU A 59 -1.27 -10.08 -3.45
N GLU A 60 -2.13 -10.60 -4.33
CA GLU A 60 -2.03 -12.00 -4.79
C GLU A 60 -0.75 -12.26 -5.60
N ALA A 61 -0.09 -11.20 -6.06
CA ALA A 61 1.17 -11.26 -6.79
C ALA A 61 2.42 -11.17 -5.88
N TYR A 62 2.25 -11.13 -4.54
CA TYR A 62 3.31 -10.96 -3.55
C TYR A 62 3.17 -11.95 -2.40
#